data_AF-A0A9D4RJ82-F1
#
_entry.id   AF-A0A9D4RJ82-F1
#
_cell.length_a   1.000
_cell.length_b   1.000
_cell.length_c   1.000
_cell.angle_alpha   90.00
_cell.angle_beta   90.00
_cell.angle_gamma   90.00
#
_symmetry.space_group_name_H-M   'P 1'
#
loop_
_entity.id
_entity.type
_entity.pdbx_description
1 polymer ?
#
loop_
_entity_poly.entity_id
_entity_poly.type
_entity_poly.pdbx_seq_one_letter_code
_entity_poly.pdbx_strand_id
1 'polypeptide(L)'
;MASQTKRQKSSDAYKLLYGTCPDEECQAKLFFPSYDKSIECTSCGQRHEKSQLRNVAEVTNPDVALHNLLKNVLFGKIKPKKGPDDVKVLGLSNYVCKLISPLLTYYGMDKDHKAKLLSEMGKGHVFDVSVLGDRAFVIEEDNLNLVGYGRDRSGSAYYLAETLRDIEAFNDNETRLVPIHADGDGHCLVHAISRALVGRELFWHALRINLKNPYGQ
;
A
#
# COMPACT_ATOMS: atom_id res chain seq x y z
N MET A 1 -7.48 -31.89 28.79
CA MET A 1 -6.53 -31.92 27.65
C MET A 1 -7.17 -31.18 26.49
N ALA A 2 -6.85 -29.88 26.32
CA ALA A 2 -7.38 -29.06 25.24
C ALA A 2 -6.23 -28.78 24.26
N SER A 3 -6.36 -29.30 23.04
CA SER A 3 -5.41 -29.11 21.94
C SER A 3 -5.44 -27.64 21.49
N GLN A 4 -4.32 -26.94 21.68
CA GLN A 4 -4.09 -25.61 21.14
C GLN A 4 -3.72 -25.72 19.66
N THR A 5 -4.66 -25.43 18.78
CA THR A 5 -4.38 -25.25 17.35
C THR A 5 -3.59 -23.96 17.17
N LYS A 6 -2.28 -24.06 16.94
CA LYS A 6 -1.41 -22.94 16.53
C LYS A 6 -2.00 -22.28 15.29
N ARG A 7 -2.47 -21.03 15.42
CA ARG A 7 -2.78 -20.17 14.27
C ARG A 7 -1.49 -19.92 13.49
N GLN A 8 -1.33 -20.59 12.34
CA GLN A 8 -0.33 -20.25 11.33
C GLN A 8 -0.55 -18.79 10.92
N LYS A 9 0.46 -17.93 11.17
CA LYS A 9 0.52 -16.55 10.68
C LYS A 9 0.47 -16.60 9.15
N SER A 10 -0.54 -15.98 8.53
CA SER A 10 -0.72 -15.98 7.07
C SER A 10 0.36 -15.13 6.37
N SER A 11 1.48 -15.77 6.06
CA SER A 11 2.45 -15.29 5.06
C SER A 11 1.88 -15.33 3.63
N ASP A 12 0.77 -16.05 3.41
CA ASP A 12 0.12 -16.21 2.11
C ASP A 12 -0.58 -14.95 1.56
N ALA A 13 -0.85 -13.94 2.41
CA ALA A 13 -1.62 -12.75 2.04
C ALA A 13 -0.88 -11.80 1.07
N TYR A 14 0.41 -12.01 0.81
CA TYR A 14 1.22 -11.15 -0.06
C TYR A 14 1.89 -11.91 -1.21
N LYS A 15 1.48 -13.16 -1.46
CA LYS A 15 1.98 -13.93 -2.61
C LYS A 15 1.46 -13.32 -3.91
N LEU A 16 2.36 -12.94 -4.80
CA LEU A 16 2.00 -12.50 -6.15
C LEU A 16 1.86 -13.73 -7.05
N LEU A 17 0.73 -13.84 -7.74
CA LEU A 17 0.48 -14.89 -8.71
C LEU A 17 0.54 -14.31 -10.12
N TYR A 18 0.85 -15.17 -11.09
CA TYR A 18 0.59 -14.90 -12.49
C TYR A 18 -0.36 -15.95 -13.05
N GLY A 19 -1.08 -15.59 -14.12
CA GLY A 19 -1.91 -16.50 -14.90
C GLY A 19 -2.07 -15.95 -16.32
N THR A 20 -2.82 -16.66 -17.16
CA THR A 20 -3.06 -16.29 -18.55
C THR A 20 -4.55 -16.06 -18.77
N CYS A 21 -4.90 -14.98 -19.49
CA CYS A 21 -6.26 -14.68 -19.90
C CYS A 21 -6.86 -15.87 -20.67
N PRO A 22 -8.08 -16.32 -20.33
CA PRO A 22 -8.71 -17.50 -20.96
C PRO A 22 -9.24 -17.23 -22.36
N ASP A 23 -9.37 -15.95 -22.74
CA ASP A 23 -9.74 -15.52 -24.09
C ASP A 23 -8.65 -15.94 -25.09
N GLU A 24 -9.06 -16.67 -26.13
CA GLU A 24 -8.15 -17.31 -27.10
C GLU A 24 -7.47 -16.31 -28.02
N GLU A 25 -8.07 -15.14 -28.24
CA GLU A 25 -7.46 -14.07 -29.03
C GLU A 25 -6.52 -13.21 -28.17
N CYS A 26 -6.80 -13.09 -26.87
CA CYS A 26 -6.01 -12.25 -25.98
C CYS A 26 -4.77 -12.94 -25.41
N GLN A 27 -4.96 -14.09 -24.74
CA GLN A 27 -3.91 -14.89 -24.05
C GLN A 27 -2.88 -14.08 -23.24
N ALA A 28 -3.25 -12.89 -22.77
CA ALA A 28 -2.32 -12.02 -22.06
C ALA A 28 -1.92 -12.62 -20.71
N LYS A 29 -0.64 -12.47 -20.36
CA LYS A 29 -0.14 -12.87 -19.04
C LYS A 29 -0.52 -11.80 -18.01
N LEU A 30 -1.29 -12.21 -17.02
CA LEU A 30 -1.84 -11.37 -15.95
C LEU A 30 -1.10 -11.62 -14.65
N PHE A 31 -0.92 -10.57 -13.84
CA PHE A 31 -0.25 -10.62 -12.54
C PHE A 31 -1.18 -10.03 -11.49
N PHE A 32 -1.39 -10.74 -10.40
CA PHE A 32 -2.40 -10.38 -9.40
C PHE A 32 -2.05 -10.96 -8.01
N PRO A 33 -2.41 -10.28 -6.91
CA PRO A 33 -2.26 -10.81 -5.57
C PRO A 33 -3.04 -12.12 -5.35
N SER A 34 -2.53 -13.00 -4.47
CA SER A 34 -3.14 -14.29 -4.16
C SER A 34 -4.57 -14.20 -3.62
N TYR A 35 -4.91 -13.08 -2.96
CA TYR A 35 -6.23 -12.80 -2.38
C TYR A 35 -7.26 -12.28 -3.38
N ASP A 36 -6.86 -11.87 -4.58
CA ASP A 36 -7.79 -11.38 -5.59
C ASP A 36 -8.57 -12.55 -6.20
N LYS A 37 -9.90 -12.50 -6.05
CA LYS A 37 -10.82 -13.51 -6.59
C LYS A 37 -11.25 -13.22 -8.03
N SER A 38 -11.16 -11.95 -8.43
CA SER A 38 -11.60 -11.47 -9.73
C SER A 38 -10.55 -10.53 -10.31
N ILE A 39 -10.01 -10.91 -11.46
CA ILE A 39 -8.87 -10.28 -12.12
C ILE A 39 -9.35 -9.68 -13.43
N GLU A 40 -9.04 -8.41 -13.65
CA GLU A 40 -9.28 -7.75 -14.94
C GLU A 40 -8.07 -7.97 -15.85
N CYS A 41 -8.32 -8.42 -17.08
CA CYS A 41 -7.30 -8.55 -18.10
C CYS A 41 -6.91 -7.16 -18.60
N THR A 42 -5.66 -6.76 -18.38
CA THR A 42 -5.16 -5.45 -18.79
C THR A 42 -4.99 -5.28 -20.31
N SER A 43 -5.11 -6.36 -21.08
CA SER A 43 -5.00 -6.32 -22.54
C SER A 43 -6.35 -6.27 -23.25
N CYS A 44 -7.34 -7.10 -22.86
CA CYS A 44 -8.67 -7.10 -23.49
C CYS A 44 -9.77 -6.42 -22.66
N GLY A 45 -9.48 -6.05 -21.40
CA GLY A 45 -10.44 -5.40 -20.50
C GLY A 45 -11.52 -6.32 -19.92
N GLN A 46 -11.52 -7.61 -20.26
CA GLN A 46 -12.46 -8.58 -19.69
C GLN A 46 -12.09 -8.92 -18.24
N ARG A 47 -13.10 -9.25 -17.44
CA ARG A 47 -12.93 -9.63 -16.03
C ARG A 47 -13.16 -11.12 -15.86
N HIS A 48 -12.21 -11.80 -15.23
CA HIS A 48 -12.21 -13.24 -15.05
C HIS A 48 -12.16 -13.60 -13.57
N GLU A 49 -12.80 -14.70 -13.18
CA GLU A 49 -12.53 -15.30 -11.88
C GLU A 49 -11.15 -15.97 -11.87
N LYS A 50 -10.50 -16.01 -10.71
CA LYS A 50 -9.18 -16.65 -10.56
C LYS A 50 -9.16 -18.10 -11.05
N SER A 51 -10.26 -18.82 -10.85
CA SER A 51 -10.47 -20.21 -11.30
C SER A 51 -10.50 -20.36 -12.82
N GLN A 52 -10.81 -19.29 -13.55
CA GLN A 52 -10.93 -19.29 -15.01
C GLN A 52 -9.61 -18.95 -15.71
N LEU A 53 -8.60 -18.46 -14.97
CA LEU A 53 -7.29 -18.14 -15.54
C LEU A 53 -6.49 -19.41 -15.82
N ARG A 54 -5.81 -19.44 -16.97
CA ARG A 54 -4.94 -20.58 -17.33
C ARG A 54 -3.56 -20.43 -16.67
N ASN A 55 -2.87 -21.53 -16.38
CA ASN A 55 -1.48 -21.55 -15.91
C ASN A 55 -1.19 -20.67 -14.68
N VAL A 56 -2.08 -20.72 -13.68
CA VAL A 56 -1.90 -19.93 -12.45
C VAL A 56 -0.73 -20.49 -11.63
N ALA A 57 0.27 -19.66 -11.36
CA ALA A 57 1.43 -20.02 -10.55
C ALA A 57 1.95 -18.84 -9.74
N GLU A 58 2.73 -19.13 -8.70
CA GLU A 58 3.36 -18.12 -7.86
C GLU A 58 4.55 -17.47 -8.58
N VAL A 59 4.63 -16.14 -8.52
CA VAL A 59 5.77 -15.39 -9.04
C VAL A 59 6.89 -15.46 -8.00
N THR A 60 7.88 -16.29 -8.28
CA THR A 60 9.05 -16.46 -7.41
C THR A 60 10.17 -15.47 -7.72
N ASN A 61 10.18 -14.88 -8.91
CA ASN A 61 11.18 -13.90 -9.34
C ASN A 61 10.73 -12.46 -8.99
N PRO A 62 11.45 -11.75 -8.09
CA PRO A 62 11.11 -10.40 -7.66
C PRO A 62 11.14 -9.34 -8.77
N ASP A 63 12.04 -9.46 -9.74
CA ASP A 63 12.20 -8.49 -10.83
C ASP A 63 11.03 -8.57 -11.82
N VAL A 64 10.55 -9.80 -12.09
CA VAL A 64 9.38 -10.03 -12.93
C VAL A 64 8.10 -9.58 -12.23
N ALA A 65 8.01 -9.80 -10.91
CA ALA A 65 6.92 -9.28 -10.09
C ALA A 65 6.87 -7.75 -10.15
N LEU A 66 8.00 -7.09 -9.90
CA LEU A 66 8.14 -5.63 -9.89
C LEU A 66 7.84 -5.01 -11.25
N HIS A 67 8.46 -5.53 -12.33
CA HIS A 67 8.26 -4.99 -13.68
C HIS A 67 6.79 -5.06 -14.12
N ASN A 68 6.09 -6.16 -13.83
CA ASN A 68 4.69 -6.32 -14.25
C ASN A 68 3.70 -5.60 -13.33
N LEU A 69 4.00 -5.49 -12.04
CA LEU A 69 3.20 -4.73 -11.09
C LEU A 69 3.31 -3.23 -11.41
N LEU A 70 4.51 -2.72 -11.70
CA LEU A 70 4.71 -1.37 -12.24
C LEU A 70 4.04 -1.20 -13.60
N LYS A 71 4.13 -2.17 -14.52
CA LYS A 71 3.49 -2.09 -15.84
C LYS A 71 1.95 -2.03 -15.73
N ASN A 72 1.33 -2.86 -14.90
CA ASN A 72 -0.11 -2.86 -14.68
C ASN A 72 -0.59 -1.63 -13.90
N VAL A 73 0.24 -1.07 -13.03
CA VAL A 73 -0.07 0.15 -12.27
C VAL A 73 0.10 1.42 -13.12
N LEU A 74 1.15 1.51 -13.94
CA LEU A 74 1.49 2.67 -14.74
C LEU A 74 0.74 2.71 -16.08
N PHE A 75 0.46 1.55 -16.67
CA PHE A 75 -0.22 1.43 -17.98
C PHE A 75 -1.62 0.80 -17.91
N GLY A 76 -2.03 0.23 -16.78
CA GLY A 76 -3.34 -0.38 -16.63
C GLY A 76 -4.42 0.65 -16.25
N LYS A 77 -5.56 0.59 -16.94
CA LYS A 77 -6.81 1.25 -16.56
C LYS A 77 -7.45 0.60 -15.32
N ILE A 78 -6.66 0.22 -14.31
CA ILE A 78 -7.19 -0.28 -13.04
C ILE A 78 -7.96 0.89 -12.43
N LYS A 79 -9.29 0.78 -12.42
CA LYS A 79 -10.15 1.67 -11.64
C LYS A 79 -10.29 1.04 -10.25
N PRO A 80 -9.66 1.61 -9.21
CA PRO A 80 -9.94 1.24 -7.84
C PRO A 80 -11.46 1.23 -7.60
N LYS A 81 -11.94 0.36 -6.71
CA LYS A 81 -13.34 0.44 -6.25
C LYS A 81 -13.55 1.85 -5.68
N LYS A 82 -14.59 2.56 -6.13
CA LYS A 82 -14.94 3.92 -5.65
C LYS A 82 -14.89 3.94 -4.11
N GLY A 83 -13.97 4.73 -3.55
CA GLY A 83 -13.69 4.80 -2.12
C GLY A 83 -12.43 5.63 -1.83
N PRO A 84 -12.01 5.80 -0.56
CA PRO A 84 -10.78 6.52 -0.21
C PRO A 84 -9.50 5.92 -0.82
N ASP A 85 -9.56 4.65 -1.26
CA ASP A 85 -8.51 3.95 -1.98
C ASP A 85 -8.37 4.36 -3.47
N ASP A 86 -9.37 5.03 -4.05
CA ASP A 86 -9.40 5.53 -5.43
C ASP A 86 -8.80 6.94 -5.56
N VAL A 87 -8.59 7.62 -4.44
CA VAL A 87 -8.16 9.01 -4.48
C VAL A 87 -6.69 9.08 -4.86
N LYS A 88 -6.42 9.75 -5.97
CA LYS A 88 -5.08 9.97 -6.49
C LYS A 88 -4.51 11.24 -5.87
N VAL A 89 -3.45 11.10 -5.11
CA VAL A 89 -2.60 12.22 -4.70
C VAL A 89 -1.43 12.25 -5.67
N LEU A 90 -1.06 13.37 -6.30
CA LEU A 90 0.00 13.44 -7.33
C LEU A 90 0.02 12.27 -8.35
N GLY A 91 -1.15 11.79 -8.81
CA GLY A 91 -1.27 10.77 -9.84
C GLY A 91 -1.27 9.29 -9.39
N LEU A 92 -0.96 8.98 -8.13
CA LEU A 92 -0.99 7.61 -7.58
C LEU A 92 -2.07 7.46 -6.50
N SER A 93 -2.82 6.35 -6.54
CA SER A 93 -3.85 6.06 -5.53
C SER A 93 -3.26 5.35 -4.30
N ASN A 94 -3.97 5.41 -3.17
CA ASN A 94 -3.57 4.69 -1.96
C ASN A 94 -3.49 3.17 -2.19
N TYR A 95 -4.41 2.60 -2.98
CA TYR A 95 -4.35 1.19 -3.40
C TYR A 95 -3.01 0.84 -4.08
N VAL A 96 -2.57 1.70 -5.01
CA VAL A 96 -1.29 1.52 -5.69
C VAL A 96 -0.12 1.63 -4.71
N CYS A 97 -0.14 2.64 -3.83
CA CYS A 97 0.91 2.87 -2.85
C CYS A 97 1.07 1.67 -1.91
N LYS A 98 -0.05 1.10 -1.44
CA LYS A 98 -0.06 -0.12 -0.63
C LYS A 98 0.61 -1.29 -1.35
N LEU A 99 0.29 -1.47 -2.63
CA LEU A 99 0.75 -2.59 -3.44
C LEU A 99 2.26 -2.52 -3.72
N ILE A 100 2.79 -1.32 -3.95
CA ILE A 100 4.23 -1.14 -4.24
C ILE A 100 5.08 -1.02 -2.97
N SER A 101 4.50 -0.70 -1.81
CA SER A 101 5.25 -0.50 -0.56
C SER A 101 6.17 -1.68 -0.17
N PRO A 102 5.75 -2.96 -0.30
CA PRO A 102 6.65 -4.09 -0.04
C PRO A 102 7.87 -4.12 -0.97
N LEU A 103 7.72 -3.70 -2.23
CA LEU A 103 8.83 -3.64 -3.17
C LEU A 103 9.79 -2.51 -2.79
N LEU A 104 9.26 -1.32 -2.51
CA LEU A 104 10.05 -0.17 -2.05
C LEU A 104 10.73 -0.39 -0.69
N THR A 105 10.32 -1.40 0.06
CA THR A 105 11.01 -1.81 1.29
C THR A 105 12.39 -2.41 0.99
N TYR A 106 12.59 -3.04 -0.16
CA TYR A 106 13.83 -3.76 -0.48
C TYR A 106 14.56 -3.23 -1.71
N TYR A 107 13.88 -2.46 -2.56
CA TYR A 107 14.40 -1.97 -3.83
C TYR A 107 14.44 -0.43 -3.87
N GLY A 108 15.47 0.09 -4.54
CA GLY A 108 15.62 1.50 -4.88
C GLY A 108 15.94 1.67 -6.37
N MET A 109 16.17 2.91 -6.79
CA MET A 109 16.69 3.22 -8.13
C MET A 109 18.14 3.66 -8.02
N ASP A 110 19.01 3.07 -8.84
CA ASP A 110 20.39 3.54 -8.97
C ASP A 110 20.48 4.82 -9.81
N LYS A 111 21.70 5.35 -9.97
CA LYS A 111 21.96 6.58 -10.72
C LYS A 111 21.58 6.47 -12.21
N ASP A 112 21.46 5.25 -12.73
CA ASP A 112 21.05 4.96 -14.11
C ASP A 112 19.54 4.70 -14.21
N HIS A 113 18.76 5.03 -13.17
CA HIS A 113 17.32 4.80 -13.07
C HIS A 113 16.92 3.32 -13.17
N LYS A 114 17.82 2.39 -12.84
CA LYS A 114 17.52 0.96 -12.79
C LYS A 114 17.09 0.57 -11.39
N ALA A 115 16.04 -0.24 -11.31
CA ALA A 115 15.64 -0.85 -10.05
C ALA A 115 16.75 -1.82 -9.59
N LYS A 116 17.20 -1.66 -8.35
CA LYS A 116 18.19 -2.53 -7.70
C LYS A 116 17.82 -2.78 -6.25
N LEU A 117 18.36 -3.86 -5.69
CA LEU A 117 18.25 -4.08 -4.25
C LEU A 117 18.97 -2.95 -3.51
N LEU A 118 18.41 -2.55 -2.37
CA LEU A 118 19.03 -1.54 -1.51
C LEU A 118 20.43 -1.99 -1.06
N SER A 119 20.61 -3.27 -0.76
CA SER A 119 21.91 -3.86 -0.41
C SER A 119 22.96 -3.74 -1.51
N GLU A 120 22.57 -3.89 -2.78
CA GLU A 120 23.46 -3.72 -3.95
C GLU A 120 23.89 -2.27 -4.16
N MET A 121 23.13 -1.33 -3.62
CA MET A 121 23.42 0.11 -3.67
C MET A 121 24.22 0.59 -2.45
N GLY A 122 24.76 -0.32 -1.63
CA GLY A 122 25.46 0.02 -0.39
C GLY A 122 24.54 0.58 0.68
N LYS A 123 23.24 0.28 0.62
CA LYS A 123 22.25 0.59 1.67
C LYS A 123 21.97 -0.67 2.50
N GLY A 124 21.08 -0.55 3.49
CA GLY A 124 20.62 -1.68 4.29
C GLY A 124 19.82 -2.70 3.48
N HIS A 125 19.53 -3.85 4.10
CA HIS A 125 18.70 -4.90 3.49
C HIS A 125 17.24 -4.46 3.34
N VAL A 126 16.80 -3.48 4.14
CA VAL A 126 15.50 -2.84 4.06
C VAL A 126 15.66 -1.33 4.05
N PHE A 127 14.65 -0.62 3.56
CA PHE A 127 14.58 0.83 3.64
C PHE A 127 14.60 1.26 5.11
N ASP A 128 15.65 1.98 5.49
CA ASP A 128 15.80 2.55 6.81
C ASP A 128 14.83 3.72 6.97
N VAL A 129 13.78 3.53 7.79
CA VAL A 129 12.76 4.55 8.04
C VAL A 129 13.21 5.60 9.05
N SER A 130 14.35 5.41 9.73
CA SER A 130 14.88 6.42 10.67
C SER A 130 15.20 7.74 9.97
N VAL A 131 15.49 7.70 8.67
CA VAL A 131 15.66 8.88 7.80
C VAL A 131 14.40 9.74 7.66
N LEU A 132 13.26 9.26 8.16
CA LEU A 132 12.00 10.00 8.21
C LEU A 132 11.68 10.51 9.63
N GLY A 133 12.50 10.17 10.63
CA GLY A 133 12.20 10.40 12.04
C GLY A 133 12.27 11.87 12.49
N ASP A 134 12.94 12.72 11.71
CA ASP A 134 13.02 14.17 11.92
C ASP A 134 11.84 14.93 11.31
N ARG A 135 10.94 14.24 10.59
CA ARG A 135 9.80 14.87 9.91
C ARG A 135 8.63 15.07 10.87
N ALA A 136 8.09 16.28 10.89
CA ALA A 136 6.82 16.57 11.55
C ALA A 136 5.65 16.03 10.72
N PHE A 137 4.59 15.57 11.41
CA PHE A 137 3.33 15.18 10.78
C PHE A 137 2.51 16.43 10.44
N VAL A 138 2.81 17.04 9.30
CA VAL A 138 2.13 18.25 8.81
C VAL A 138 1.44 17.93 7.50
N ILE A 139 0.16 18.25 7.41
CA ILE A 139 -0.62 18.19 6.18
C ILE A 139 -0.74 19.63 5.67
N GLU A 140 -0.19 19.89 4.48
CA GLU A 140 -0.34 21.19 3.81
C GLU A 140 -1.82 21.54 3.63
N GLU A 141 -2.16 22.82 3.75
CA GLU A 141 -3.55 23.30 3.71
C GLU A 141 -4.28 22.88 2.43
N ASP A 142 -3.58 22.96 1.28
CA ASP A 142 -4.07 22.53 -0.03
C ASP A 142 -4.49 21.06 -0.06
N ASN A 143 -3.94 20.23 0.84
CA ASN A 143 -4.19 18.80 0.90
C ASN A 143 -5.31 18.43 1.88
N LEU A 144 -5.79 19.35 2.73
CA LEU A 144 -6.79 19.05 3.77
C LEU A 144 -8.14 18.58 3.22
N ASN A 145 -8.51 19.06 2.03
CA ASN A 145 -9.77 18.71 1.39
C ASN A 145 -9.66 17.51 0.43
N LEU A 146 -8.44 17.00 0.21
CA LEU A 146 -8.21 15.82 -0.61
C LEU A 146 -8.70 14.57 0.13
N VAL A 147 -9.72 13.93 -0.43
CA VAL A 147 -10.31 12.72 0.16
C VAL A 147 -9.24 11.64 0.33
N GLY A 148 -9.15 11.00 1.50
CA GLY A 148 -8.16 9.94 1.74
C GLY A 148 -6.71 10.41 1.94
N TYR A 149 -6.45 11.72 1.92
CA TYR A 149 -5.18 12.31 2.36
C TYR A 149 -5.43 13.30 3.50
N GLY A 150 -6.30 14.27 3.28
CA GLY A 150 -6.74 15.22 4.29
C GLY A 150 -7.80 14.65 5.21
N ARG A 151 -8.77 15.49 5.59
CA ARG A 151 -9.78 15.18 6.61
C ARG A 151 -10.53 13.87 6.31
N ASP A 152 -10.59 13.01 7.32
CA ASP A 152 -11.42 11.82 7.29
C ASP A 152 -12.91 12.20 7.14
N ARG A 153 -13.63 11.41 6.35
CA ARG A 153 -15.08 11.52 6.16
C ARG A 153 -15.84 10.29 6.66
N SER A 154 -15.12 9.33 7.26
CA SER A 154 -15.69 8.12 7.82
C SER A 154 -16.26 8.33 9.23
N GLY A 155 -16.74 7.24 9.85
CA GLY A 155 -17.24 7.24 11.22
C GLY A 155 -16.23 7.76 12.26
N SER A 156 -14.93 7.71 11.97
CA SER A 156 -13.89 8.19 12.89
C SER A 156 -13.99 9.69 13.16
N ALA A 157 -14.42 10.48 12.18
CA ALA A 157 -14.63 11.91 12.34
C ALA A 157 -15.70 12.23 13.40
N TYR A 158 -16.74 11.40 13.48
CA TYR A 158 -17.76 11.51 14.53
C TYR A 158 -17.27 10.99 15.86
N TYR A 159 -16.56 9.85 15.87
CA TYR A 159 -16.00 9.25 17.07
C TYR A 159 -15.05 10.20 17.81
N LEU A 160 -14.19 10.92 17.06
CA LEU A 160 -13.21 11.84 17.63
C LEU A 160 -13.74 13.26 17.83
N ALA A 161 -15.00 13.55 17.51
CA ALA A 161 -15.53 14.91 17.43
C ALA A 161 -15.43 15.67 18.77
N GLU A 162 -15.74 15.02 19.89
CA GLU A 162 -15.64 15.67 21.21
C GLU A 162 -14.19 15.96 21.58
N THR A 163 -13.30 14.98 21.42
CA THR A 163 -11.86 15.15 21.66
C THR A 163 -11.25 16.26 20.81
N LEU A 164 -11.62 16.32 19.52
CA LEU A 164 -11.13 17.36 18.62
C LEU A 164 -11.65 18.75 19.06
N ARG A 165 -12.90 18.84 19.51
CA ARG A 165 -13.48 20.10 20.00
C ARG A 165 -12.78 20.59 21.27
N ASP A 166 -12.46 19.69 22.20
CA ASP A 166 -11.73 20.04 23.42
C ASP A 166 -10.32 20.52 23.10
N ILE A 167 -9.65 19.88 22.14
CA ILE A 167 -8.33 20.29 21.66
C ILE A 167 -8.41 21.66 20.97
N GLU A 168 -9.39 21.89 20.09
CA GLU A 168 -9.60 23.20 19.46
C GLU A 168 -9.81 24.30 20.51
N ALA A 169 -10.68 24.06 21.50
CA ALA A 169 -10.93 25.01 22.58
C ALA A 169 -9.66 25.34 23.39
N PHE A 170 -8.79 24.36 23.62
CA PHE A 170 -7.50 24.56 24.28
C PHE A 170 -6.48 25.32 23.41
N ASN A 171 -6.67 25.34 22.09
CA ASN A 171 -5.79 26.00 21.13
C ASN A 171 -6.46 27.25 20.54
N ASP A 172 -7.12 28.06 21.37
CA ASP A 172 -7.75 29.34 20.95
C ASP A 172 -8.78 29.20 19.81
N ASN A 173 -9.48 28.06 19.76
CA ASN A 173 -10.39 27.65 18.69
C ASN A 173 -9.70 27.48 17.32
N GLU A 174 -8.39 27.22 17.31
CA GLU A 174 -7.61 26.89 16.12
C GLU A 174 -7.60 25.38 15.88
N THR A 175 -7.96 24.95 14.66
CA THR A 175 -7.85 23.55 14.25
C THR A 175 -6.37 23.18 14.05
N ARG A 176 -5.77 22.51 15.04
CA ARG A 176 -4.38 22.01 14.97
C ARG A 176 -4.25 20.53 14.63
N LEU A 177 -5.33 19.77 14.77
CA LEU A 177 -5.36 18.34 14.47
C LEU A 177 -6.52 18.02 13.54
N VAL A 178 -6.29 17.10 12.61
CA VAL A 178 -7.32 16.59 11.72
C VAL A 178 -7.33 15.07 11.78
N PRO A 179 -8.50 14.42 11.84
CA PRO A 179 -8.58 12.98 11.76
C PRO A 179 -8.21 12.55 10.34
N ILE A 180 -7.40 11.49 10.23
CA ILE A 180 -7.08 10.83 8.96
C ILE A 180 -7.63 9.42 8.96
N HIS A 181 -8.11 8.96 7.80
CA HIS A 181 -8.49 7.56 7.63
C HIS A 181 -7.24 6.68 7.69
N ALA A 182 -7.34 5.48 8.25
CA ALA A 182 -6.33 4.43 8.17
C ALA A 182 -7.04 3.08 8.11
N ASP A 183 -6.50 2.13 7.34
CA ASP A 183 -7.22 0.88 7.11
C ASP A 183 -7.13 -0.09 8.30
N GLY A 184 -8.27 -0.72 8.59
CA GLY A 184 -8.47 -1.67 9.69
C GLY A 184 -7.97 -3.09 9.39
N ASP A 185 -6.85 -3.25 8.71
CA ASP A 185 -6.30 -4.55 8.30
C ASP A 185 -5.30 -5.16 9.31
N GLY A 186 -5.21 -4.57 10.50
CA GLY A 186 -4.23 -4.93 11.53
C GLY A 186 -2.87 -4.21 11.41
N HIS A 187 -2.71 -3.30 10.45
CA HIS A 187 -1.51 -2.47 10.26
C HIS A 187 -1.81 -0.97 10.35
N CYS A 188 -2.93 -0.59 10.98
CA CYS A 188 -3.41 0.79 11.06
C CYS A 188 -2.37 1.81 11.55
N LEU A 189 -1.49 1.43 12.49
CA LEU A 189 -0.43 2.32 12.99
C LEU A 189 0.55 2.72 11.88
N VAL A 190 1.08 1.75 11.13
CA VAL A 190 2.06 2.02 10.07
C VAL A 190 1.42 2.68 8.85
N HIS A 191 0.14 2.38 8.61
CA HIS A 191 -0.69 3.07 7.63
C HIS A 191 -0.87 4.55 7.97
N ALA A 192 -1.27 4.84 9.22
CA ALA A 192 -1.46 6.20 9.72
C ALA A 192 -0.14 6.99 9.68
N ILE A 193 0.97 6.42 10.14
CA ILE A 193 2.28 7.09 10.10
C ILE A 193 2.71 7.36 8.66
N SER A 194 2.62 6.37 7.78
CA SER A 194 2.98 6.56 6.37
C SER A 194 2.14 7.67 5.74
N ARG A 195 0.83 7.68 6.02
CA ARG A 195 -0.10 8.69 5.50
C ARG A 195 0.17 10.07 6.08
N ALA A 196 0.50 10.18 7.36
CA ALA A 196 0.87 11.44 7.99
C ALA A 196 2.19 12.01 7.45
N LEU A 197 3.14 11.15 7.06
CA LEU A 197 4.46 11.56 6.57
C LEU A 197 4.46 12.02 5.10
N VAL A 198 3.73 11.32 4.23
CA VAL A 198 3.80 11.54 2.77
C VAL A 198 2.46 11.53 2.06
N GLY A 199 1.36 11.57 2.83
CA GLY A 199 0.00 11.55 2.31
C GLY A 199 -0.46 10.25 1.71
N ARG A 200 0.33 9.19 1.90
CA ARG A 200 0.14 7.89 1.27
C ARG A 200 0.60 6.79 2.17
N GLU A 201 0.06 5.60 1.94
CA GLU A 201 0.61 4.37 2.48
C GLU A 201 1.74 3.85 1.59
N LEU A 202 2.77 4.66 1.34
CA LEU A 202 3.93 4.24 0.53
C LEU A 202 4.98 3.52 1.37
N PHE A 203 5.13 3.91 2.63
CA PHE A 203 6.15 3.38 3.54
C PHE A 203 5.59 2.45 4.61
N TRP A 204 4.29 2.10 4.57
CA TRP A 204 3.66 1.27 5.59
C TRP A 204 4.40 -0.05 5.80
N HIS A 205 4.85 -0.70 4.71
CA HIS A 205 5.53 -1.99 4.81
C HIS A 205 6.95 -1.81 5.38
N ALA A 206 7.69 -0.79 4.93
CA ALA A 206 9.01 -0.48 5.48
C ALA A 206 8.94 -0.16 6.98
N LEU A 207 7.98 0.67 7.40
CA LEU A 207 7.71 0.98 8.81
C LEU A 207 7.43 -0.29 9.61
N ARG A 208 6.58 -1.18 9.09
CA ARG A 208 6.27 -2.46 9.73
C ARG A 208 7.49 -3.34 9.92
N ILE A 209 8.35 -3.44 8.91
CA ILE A 209 9.55 -4.30 8.99
C ILE A 209 10.54 -3.73 10.00
N ASN A 210 10.77 -2.42 9.98
CA ASN A 210 11.65 -1.75 10.96
C ASN A 210 11.12 -1.89 12.40
N LEU A 211 9.81 -1.73 12.62
CA LEU A 211 9.20 -1.92 13.96
C LEU A 211 9.26 -3.36 14.47
N LYS A 212 9.33 -4.35 13.57
CA LYS A 212 9.50 -5.77 13.95
C LYS A 212 10.92 -6.12 14.34
N ASN A 213 11.89 -5.34 13.87
CA ASN A 213 13.30 -5.54 14.18
C ASN A 213 13.90 -4.22 14.69
N PRO A 214 13.47 -3.73 15.87
CA PRO A 214 13.87 -2.41 16.38
C PRO A 214 15.37 -2.28 16.66
N TYR A 215 16.15 -3.37 16.55
CA TYR A 215 17.59 -3.42 16.80
C TYR A 215 18.43 -3.83 15.59
N GLY A 216 17.82 -3.94 14.39
CA GLY A 216 18.56 -4.01 13.11
C GLY A 216 19.69 -5.04 13.03
N GLN A 217 19.44 -6.29 13.44
CA GLN A 217 20.32 -7.44 13.11
C GLN A 217 19.70 -8.29 12.00
#